data_AF-A0A2V2MV03-F1
#
_entry.id   AF-A0A2V2MV03-F1
#
_cell.length_a   1.000
_cell.length_b   1.000
_cell.length_c   1.000
_cell.angle_alpha   90.00
_cell.angle_beta   90.00
_cell.angle_gamma   90.00
#
_symmetry.space_group_name_H-M   'P 1'
#
loop_
_entity.id
_entity.type
_entity.pdbx_description
1 polymer ?
#
loop_
_entity_poly.entity_id
_entity_poly.type
_entity_poly.pdbx_seq_one_letter_code
_entity_poly.pdbx_strand_id
1 'polypeptide(L)'
;MINVQQISIIPHITQSDLLKKIKDYELEAKIHKRLTFINLRYSNMSVKEACKLVGISPGTGYTWQDRWNSEGYAGGKPAKLSDVEKDQLYEILHTHNFWTTSEVRELIFLKFSVNYSMDQIRRILKKYKMLFGKLYPQDYRRPENAEEILKKDS
;
A
#
# COMPACT_ATOMS: atom_id res chain seq x y z
N MET A 1 10.07 -44.88 -23.01
CA MET A 1 9.37 -44.87 -21.70
C MET A 1 8.17 -43.94 -21.84
N ILE A 2 6.97 -44.50 -21.92
CA ILE A 2 5.74 -43.72 -22.09
C ILE A 2 5.30 -43.29 -20.70
N ASN A 3 5.31 -41.98 -20.45
CA ASN A 3 4.90 -41.40 -19.18
C ASN A 3 3.36 -41.43 -19.12
N VAL A 4 2.79 -42.60 -18.80
CA VAL A 4 1.34 -42.75 -18.68
C VAL A 4 0.92 -42.16 -17.35
N GLN A 5 0.43 -40.92 -17.36
CA GLN A 5 -0.22 -40.33 -16.20
C GLN A 5 -1.46 -41.18 -15.88
N GLN A 6 -1.44 -41.91 -14.77
CA GLN A 6 -2.54 -42.79 -14.35
C GLN A 6 -3.83 -42.01 -14.00
N ILE A 7 -3.72 -40.70 -13.75
CA ILE A 7 -4.83 -39.80 -13.47
C ILE A 7 -4.54 -38.47 -14.19
N SER A 8 -5.45 -38.01 -15.04
CA SER A 8 -5.34 -36.71 -15.72
C SER A 8 -5.77 -35.56 -14.79
N ILE A 9 -5.06 -34.43 -14.88
CA ILE A 9 -5.41 -33.22 -14.14
C ILE A 9 -6.47 -32.44 -14.91
N ILE A 10 -7.55 -32.04 -14.23
CA ILE A 10 -8.55 -31.12 -14.78
C ILE A 10 -8.15 -29.68 -14.39
N PRO A 11 -7.82 -28.80 -15.35
CA PRO A 11 -7.47 -27.43 -15.05
C PRO A 11 -8.73 -26.63 -14.66
N HIS A 12 -8.88 -26.34 -13.37
CA HIS A 12 -9.96 -25.49 -12.86
C HIS A 12 -9.64 -23.99 -12.91
N ILE A 13 -8.36 -23.65 -13.06
CA ILE A 13 -7.86 -22.27 -13.16
C ILE A 13 -6.69 -22.21 -14.14
N THR A 14 -6.40 -21.01 -14.65
CA THR A 14 -5.23 -20.80 -15.51
C THR A 14 -3.94 -21.00 -14.72
N GLN A 15 -2.86 -21.39 -15.41
CA GLN A 15 -1.54 -21.54 -14.79
C GLN A 15 -1.05 -20.23 -14.16
N SER A 16 -1.33 -19.08 -14.79
CA SER A 16 -0.96 -17.76 -14.25
C SER A 16 -1.65 -17.49 -12.91
N ASP A 17 -2.94 -17.80 -12.79
CA ASP A 17 -3.68 -17.55 -11.56
C ASP A 17 -3.33 -18.56 -10.45
N LEU A 18 -3.01 -19.80 -10.81
CA LEU A 18 -2.45 -20.78 -9.87
C LEU A 18 -1.12 -20.27 -9.29
N LEU A 19 -0.22 -19.75 -10.13
CA LEU A 19 1.06 -19.20 -9.68
C LEU A 19 0.89 -17.98 -8.76
N LYS A 20 -0.08 -17.10 -9.05
CA LYS A 20 -0.42 -15.99 -8.14
C LYS A 20 -0.90 -16.51 -6.79
N LYS A 21 -1.82 -17.47 -6.78
CA LYS A 21 -2.31 -18.09 -5.53
C LYS A 21 -1.19 -18.76 -4.72
N ILE A 22 -0.29 -19.49 -5.38
CA ILE A 22 0.87 -20.09 -4.72
C ILE A 22 1.71 -19.00 -4.04
N LYS A 23 1.99 -17.89 -4.73
CA LYS A 23 2.75 -16.77 -4.20
C LYS A 23 2.06 -16.09 -3.02
N ASP A 24 0.74 -15.90 -3.10
CA ASP A 24 -0.04 -15.29 -2.02
C ASP A 24 0.02 -16.16 -0.76
N TYR A 25 -0.21 -17.48 -0.89
CA TYR A 25 -0.11 -18.42 0.24
C TYR A 25 1.32 -18.56 0.78
N GLU A 26 2.36 -18.46 -0.05
CA GLU A 26 3.75 -18.42 0.43
C GLU A 26 4.01 -17.20 1.32
N LEU A 27 3.45 -16.04 0.95
CA LEU A 27 3.57 -14.82 1.74
C LEU A 27 2.83 -14.97 3.08
N GLU A 28 1.59 -15.45 3.04
CA GLU A 28 0.78 -15.72 4.23
C GLU A 28 1.48 -16.71 5.17
N ALA A 29 2.02 -17.80 4.63
CA ALA A 29 2.77 -18.80 5.40
C ALA A 29 4.02 -18.21 6.08
N LYS A 30 4.74 -17.30 5.40
CA LYS A 30 5.90 -16.59 5.98
C LYS A 30 5.46 -15.66 7.12
N ILE A 31 4.39 -14.89 6.92
CA ILE A 31 3.83 -13.99 7.95
C ILE A 31 3.40 -14.83 9.16
N HIS A 32 2.66 -15.92 8.93
CA HIS A 32 2.24 -16.83 9.99
C HIS A 32 3.42 -17.36 10.80
N LYS A 33 4.48 -17.87 10.16
CA LYS A 33 5.69 -18.33 10.86
C LYS A 33 6.33 -17.23 11.72
N ARG A 34 6.44 -16.00 11.21
CA ARG A 34 7.00 -14.87 11.96
C ARG A 34 6.16 -14.54 13.18
N LEU A 35 4.84 -14.51 13.06
CA LEU A 35 3.95 -14.23 14.18
C LEU A 35 3.97 -15.35 15.22
N THR A 36 3.98 -16.61 14.79
CA THR A 36 4.15 -17.76 15.69
C THR A 36 5.47 -17.67 16.46
N PHE A 37 6.57 -17.31 15.79
CA PHE A 37 7.85 -17.08 16.46
C PHE A 37 7.73 -15.99 17.54
N ILE A 38 7.17 -14.82 17.22
CA ILE A 38 6.98 -13.73 18.18
C ILE A 38 6.05 -14.12 19.33
N ASN A 39 4.99 -14.88 19.07
CA ASN A 39 4.11 -15.39 20.12
C ASN A 39 4.87 -16.28 21.11
N LEU A 40 5.75 -17.16 20.63
CA LEU A 40 6.63 -17.95 21.48
C LEU A 40 7.60 -17.08 22.30
N ARG A 41 8.07 -15.95 21.74
CA ARG A 41 8.88 -14.97 22.48
C ARG A 41 8.10 -14.33 23.62
N TYR A 42 6.83 -14.00 23.42
CA TYR A 42 5.96 -13.46 24.48
C TYR A 42 5.72 -14.46 25.61
N SER A 43 5.74 -15.76 25.32
CA SER A 43 5.69 -16.83 26.32
C SER A 43 7.00 -17.05 27.08
N ASN A 44 7.95 -16.10 27.05
CA ASN A 44 9.26 -16.16 27.72
C ASN A 44 10.17 -17.34 27.32
N MET A 45 9.91 -17.96 26.18
CA MET A 45 10.82 -18.98 25.61
C MET A 45 12.19 -18.37 25.29
N SER A 46 13.25 -19.15 25.07
CA SER A 46 14.52 -18.64 24.52
C SER A 46 14.50 -18.53 22.98
N VAL A 47 15.39 -17.72 22.39
CA VAL A 47 15.37 -17.49 20.92
C VAL A 47 15.66 -18.79 20.19
N LYS A 48 16.60 -19.57 20.73
CA LYS A 48 17.01 -20.87 20.17
C LYS A 48 15.86 -21.88 20.20
N GLU A 49 15.13 -21.98 21.29
CA GLU A 49 13.97 -22.88 21.41
C GLU A 49 12.82 -22.47 20.49
N ALA A 50 12.50 -21.17 20.44
CA ALA A 50 11.46 -20.66 19.54
C ALA A 50 11.81 -20.91 18.07
N CYS A 51 13.06 -20.71 17.68
CA CYS A 51 13.56 -21.02 16.33
C CYS A 51 13.44 -22.52 16.00
N LYS A 52 13.75 -23.39 16.96
CA LYS A 52 13.63 -24.85 16.79
C LYS A 52 12.18 -25.28 16.56
N LEU A 53 11.23 -24.71 17.29
CA LEU A 53 9.80 -25.02 17.14
C LEU A 53 9.21 -24.52 15.81
N VAL A 54 9.63 -23.34 15.36
CA VAL A 54 9.14 -22.75 14.10
C VAL A 54 9.87 -23.31 12.87
N GLY A 55 11.03 -23.95 13.07
CA GLY A 55 11.85 -24.52 12.00
C GLY A 55 12.62 -23.44 11.22
N ILE A 56 13.19 -22.47 11.91
CA ILE A 56 14.02 -21.40 11.32
C ILE A 56 15.42 -21.37 11.94
N SER A 57 16.37 -20.74 11.23
CA SER A 57 17.72 -20.55 11.75
C SER A 57 17.74 -19.54 12.92
N PRO A 58 18.66 -19.68 13.89
CA PRO A 58 18.81 -18.69 14.97
C PRO A 58 19.04 -17.27 14.47
N GLY A 59 19.84 -17.08 13.41
CA GLY A 59 20.10 -15.76 12.83
C GLY A 59 18.82 -15.08 12.29
N THR A 60 17.96 -15.86 11.64
CA THR A 60 16.63 -15.39 11.22
C THR A 60 15.77 -14.99 12.41
N GLY A 61 15.79 -15.78 13.49
CA GLY A 61 15.05 -15.48 14.72
C GLY A 61 15.48 -14.17 15.38
N TYR A 62 16.80 -13.95 15.54
CA TYR A 62 17.31 -12.67 16.06
C TYR A 62 16.89 -11.49 15.18
N THR A 63 17.02 -11.63 13.86
CA THR A 63 16.61 -10.58 12.90
C THR A 63 15.12 -10.27 13.02
N TRP A 64 14.27 -11.29 13.18
CA TRP A 64 12.83 -11.12 13.34
C TRP A 64 12.45 -10.45 14.65
N GLN A 65 13.15 -10.80 15.75
CA GLN A 65 12.96 -10.16 17.04
C GLN A 65 13.40 -8.70 17.02
N ASP A 66 14.57 -8.40 16.47
CA ASP A 66 15.06 -7.01 16.36
C ASP A 66 14.09 -6.16 15.55
N ARG A 67 13.65 -6.66 14.39
CA ARG A 67 12.65 -5.97 13.56
C ARG A 67 11.31 -5.80 14.27
N TRP A 68 10.88 -6.79 15.04
CA TRP A 68 9.65 -6.67 15.82
C TRP A 68 9.78 -5.56 16.88
N ASN A 69 10.92 -5.50 17.57
CA ASN A 69 11.16 -4.47 18.58
C ASN A 69 11.29 -3.06 17.98
N SER A 70 11.83 -2.93 16.77
CA SER A 70 12.01 -1.63 16.11
C SER A 70 10.77 -1.14 15.35
N GLU A 71 10.04 -2.03 14.68
CA GLU A 71 9.00 -1.68 13.69
C GLU A 71 7.62 -2.27 14.04
N GLY A 72 7.52 -3.08 15.10
CA GLY A 72 6.29 -3.77 15.49
C GLY A 72 5.79 -4.75 14.43
N TYR A 73 4.47 -4.94 14.39
CA TYR A 73 3.80 -5.85 13.46
C TYR A 73 4.01 -5.47 11.99
N ALA A 74 4.11 -4.17 11.69
CA ALA A 74 4.08 -3.67 10.32
C ALA A 74 5.41 -3.80 9.56
N GLY A 75 6.54 -4.05 10.25
CA GLY A 75 7.81 -4.57 9.70
C GLY A 75 8.33 -3.96 8.38
N GLY A 76 7.91 -2.74 8.09
CA GLY A 76 8.15 -2.02 6.84
C GLY A 76 8.53 -0.60 7.17
N LYS A 77 9.20 0.07 6.22
CA LYS A 77 9.62 1.46 6.42
C LYS A 77 8.41 2.27 6.88
N PRO A 78 8.46 2.89 8.08
CA PRO A 78 7.34 3.66 8.58
C PRO A 78 6.97 4.71 7.54
N ALA A 79 5.67 4.89 7.34
CA ALA A 79 5.18 5.95 6.47
C ALA A 79 5.78 7.28 6.97
N LYS A 80 6.21 8.15 6.04
CA LYS A 80 6.81 9.44 6.42
C LYS A 80 5.84 10.33 7.22
N LEU A 81 4.54 10.14 7.00
CA LEU A 81 3.48 10.71 7.83
C LEU A 81 2.94 9.61 8.77
N SER A 82 2.80 9.96 10.04
CA SER A 82 2.03 9.20 11.02
C SER A 82 0.54 9.14 10.63
N ASP A 83 -0.21 8.24 11.26
CA ASP A 83 -1.64 8.12 10.97
C ASP A 83 -2.42 9.38 11.39
N VAL A 84 -2.04 10.01 12.51
CA VAL A 84 -2.62 11.30 12.94
C VAL A 84 -2.36 12.41 11.92
N GLU A 85 -1.14 12.49 11.38
CA GLU A 85 -0.81 13.49 10.35
C GLU A 85 -1.52 13.23 9.02
N LYS A 86 -1.77 11.96 8.68
CA LYS A 86 -2.55 11.60 7.49
C LYS A 86 -4.00 12.05 7.63
N ASP A 87 -4.60 11.87 8.80
CA ASP A 87 -5.96 12.31 9.09
C ASP A 87 -6.05 13.83 9.06
N GLN A 88 -5.09 14.52 9.68
CA GLN A 88 -5.01 15.99 9.59
C GLN A 88 -4.85 16.48 8.15
N LEU A 89 -4.00 15.83 7.35
CA LEU A 89 -3.84 16.15 5.94
C LEU A 89 -5.16 15.93 5.18
N TYR A 90 -5.88 14.85 5.47
CA TYR A 90 -7.18 14.54 4.85
C TYR A 90 -8.20 15.65 5.11
N GLU A 91 -8.34 16.11 6.36
CA GLU A 91 -9.26 17.19 6.73
C GLU A 91 -8.95 18.53 6.02
N ILE A 92 -7.68 18.92 6.00
CA ILE A 92 -7.25 20.16 5.33
C ILE A 92 -7.58 20.10 3.84
N LEU A 93 -7.30 18.96 3.23
CA LEU A 93 -7.53 18.75 1.80
C LEU A 93 -9.02 18.77 1.45
N HIS A 94 -9.93 18.40 2.37
CA HIS A 94 -11.38 18.49 2.18
C HIS A 94 -11.97 19.88 2.44
N THR A 95 -11.19 20.80 3.03
CA THR A 95 -11.63 22.19 3.29
C THR A 95 -11.70 23.02 2.00
N HIS A 96 -10.97 22.64 0.95
CA HIS A 96 -10.95 23.32 -0.34
C HIS A 96 -11.28 22.36 -1.47
N ASN A 97 -12.09 22.83 -2.43
CA ASN A 97 -12.57 22.00 -3.54
C ASN A 97 -11.45 21.54 -4.48
N PHE A 98 -10.34 22.27 -4.57
CA PHE A 98 -9.30 22.02 -5.55
C PHE A 98 -7.90 22.24 -4.98
N TRP A 99 -6.99 21.37 -5.37
CA TRP A 99 -5.59 21.41 -5.02
C TRP A 99 -4.73 20.98 -6.20
N THR A 100 -3.64 21.70 -6.45
CA THR A 100 -2.60 21.21 -7.37
C THR A 100 -1.62 20.30 -6.64
N THR A 101 -1.01 19.35 -7.36
CA THR A 101 0.01 18.46 -6.75
C THR A 101 1.20 19.23 -6.15
N SER A 102 1.50 20.43 -6.64
CA SER A 102 2.58 21.26 -6.11
C SER A 102 2.18 21.91 -4.78
N GLU A 103 0.96 22.45 -4.69
CA GLU A 103 0.42 23.03 -3.45
C GLU A 103 0.36 21.98 -2.33
N VAL A 104 -0.11 20.77 -2.64
CA VAL A 104 -0.17 19.69 -1.64
C VAL A 104 1.23 19.32 -1.15
N ARG A 105 2.22 19.31 -2.05
CA ARG A 105 3.62 19.04 -1.65
C ARG A 105 4.14 20.10 -0.70
N GLU A 106 3.92 21.37 -1.03
CA GLU A 106 4.35 22.50 -0.22
C GLU A 106 3.65 22.53 1.13
N LEU A 107 2.34 22.26 1.16
CA LEU A 107 1.56 22.15 2.38
C LEU A 107 2.10 21.07 3.31
N ILE A 108 2.40 19.88 2.78
CA ILE A 108 2.93 18.79 3.59
C ILE A 108 4.33 19.14 4.14
N PHE A 109 5.15 19.82 3.33
CA PHE A 109 6.46 20.27 3.78
C PHE A 109 6.35 21.32 4.90
N LEU A 110 5.49 22.33 4.73
CA LEU A 110 5.33 23.40 5.71
C LEU A 110 4.69 22.90 7.02
N LYS A 111 3.71 22.00 6.95
CA LYS A 111 2.96 21.56 8.13
C LYS A 111 3.60 20.41 8.88
N PHE A 112 4.22 19.46 8.17
CA PHE A 112 4.76 18.23 8.74
C PHE A 112 6.27 18.12 8.61
N SER A 113 6.95 19.08 7.96
CA SER A 113 8.40 18.99 7.66
C SER A 113 8.78 17.74 6.87
N VAL A 114 7.83 17.18 6.10
CA VAL A 114 8.03 15.97 5.29
C VAL A 114 8.15 16.33 3.81
N ASN A 115 9.22 15.90 3.16
CA ASN A 115 9.39 16.09 1.72
C ASN A 115 8.99 14.82 0.96
N TYR A 116 8.04 14.96 0.04
CA TYR A 116 7.59 13.92 -0.89
C TYR A 116 7.97 14.25 -2.33
N SER A 117 8.14 13.22 -3.16
CA SER A 117 8.19 13.39 -4.61
C SER A 117 6.78 13.65 -5.18
N MET A 118 6.69 14.26 -6.36
CA MET A 118 5.41 14.51 -7.03
C MET A 118 4.60 13.22 -7.27
N ASP A 119 5.28 12.10 -7.56
CA ASP A 119 4.61 10.80 -7.73
C ASP A 119 4.02 10.29 -6.41
N GLN A 120 4.73 10.47 -5.29
CA GLN A 120 4.23 10.11 -3.96
C GLN A 120 2.98 10.92 -3.60
N ILE A 121 2.97 12.22 -3.91
CA ILE A 121 1.80 13.09 -3.72
C ILE A 121 0.61 12.60 -4.55
N ARG A 122 0.82 12.28 -5.83
CA ARG A 122 -0.25 11.73 -6.69
C ARG A 122 -0.83 10.43 -6.14
N ARG A 123 -0.01 9.54 -5.58
CA ARG A 123 -0.48 8.31 -4.94
C ARG A 123 -1.32 8.59 -3.69
N ILE A 124 -0.88 9.54 -2.85
CA ILE A 124 -1.64 9.98 -1.66
C ILE A 124 -3.00 10.54 -2.08
N LEU A 125 -3.03 11.45 -3.06
CA LEU A 125 -4.27 12.08 -3.53
C LEU A 125 -5.23 11.07 -4.19
N LYS A 126 -4.71 10.11 -4.96
CA LYS A 126 -5.53 9.00 -5.47
C LYS A 126 -6.14 8.16 -4.36
N LYS A 127 -5.38 7.89 -3.28
CA LYS A 127 -5.89 7.15 -2.11
C LYS A 127 -7.05 7.90 -1.44
N TYR A 128 -6.98 9.23 -1.40
CA TYR A 128 -8.03 10.11 -0.87
C TYR A 128 -9.16 10.39 -1.87
N LYS A 129 -9.15 9.75 -3.05
CA LYS A 129 -10.13 9.97 -4.13
C LYS A 129 -10.25 11.44 -4.57
N MET A 130 -9.18 12.21 -4.44
CA MET A 130 -9.17 13.62 -4.80
C MET A 130 -8.84 13.83 -6.28
N LEU A 131 -9.45 14.85 -6.86
CA LEU A 131 -9.08 15.38 -8.18
C LEU A 131 -7.96 16.41 -8.00
N PHE A 132 -6.84 16.19 -8.68
CA PHE A 132 -5.62 17.03 -8.55
C PHE A 132 -5.09 17.50 -9.90
N GLY A 133 -5.95 17.46 -10.92
CA GLY A 133 -5.69 18.04 -12.22
C GLY A 133 -5.91 19.55 -12.18
N LYS A 134 -5.11 20.30 -12.94
CA LYS A 134 -5.35 21.72 -13.16
C LYS A 134 -6.73 21.85 -13.82
N LEU A 135 -7.63 22.61 -13.21
CA LEU A 135 -8.87 23.02 -13.87
C LEU A 135 -8.53 23.74 -15.16
N TYR A 136 -9.24 23.41 -16.24
CA TYR A 136 -9.15 24.19 -17.45
C TYR A 136 -9.54 25.64 -17.14
N PRO A 137 -8.77 26.64 -17.60
CA PRO A 137 -9.16 28.04 -17.45
C PRO A 137 -10.57 28.20 -18.04
N GLN A 138 -11.50 28.70 -17.24
CA GLN A 138 -12.82 29.04 -17.73
C GLN A 138 -12.65 30.28 -18.62
N ASP A 139 -12.86 30.12 -19.92
CA ASP A 139 -12.76 31.23 -20.85
C ASP A 139 -13.81 32.27 -20.45
N TYR A 140 -13.37 33.45 -20.01
CA TYR A 140 -14.26 34.55 -19.61
C TYR A 140 -15.09 35.09 -20.78
N ARG A 141 -14.71 34.75 -22.02
CA ARG A 141 -15.48 35.06 -23.24
C ARG A 141 -16.55 34.03 -23.53
N ARG A 142 -16.59 32.90 -22.82
CA ARG A 142 -17.61 31.86 -23.00
C ARG A 142 -18.95 32.41 -22.50
N PRO A 143 -19.96 32.57 -23.38
CA PRO A 143 -21.28 32.99 -22.95
C PRO A 143 -21.99 31.86 -22.18
N GLU A 144 -22.91 32.21 -21.28
CA GLU A 144 -23.60 31.24 -20.41
C GLU A 144 -24.36 30.15 -21.20
N ASN A 145 -24.91 30.52 -22.36
CA ASN A 145 -25.65 29.63 -23.26
C ASN A 145 -24.76 28.89 -24.29
N ALA A 146 -23.44 28.82 -24.08
CA ALA A 146 -22.51 28.19 -25.02
C ALA A 146 -22.84 26.71 -25.34
N GLU A 147 -23.40 25.95 -24.38
CA GLU A 147 -23.76 24.55 -24.60
C GLU A 147 -25.01 24.37 -25.48
N GLU A 148 -25.94 25.32 -25.42
CA GLU A 148 -27.13 25.34 -26.28
C GLU A 148 -26.79 25.76 -27.70
N ILE A 149 -25.85 26.72 -27.85
CA ILE A 149 -25.32 27.15 -29.15
C ILE A 149 -24.63 25.97 -29.85
N LEU A 150 -23.78 25.23 -29.12
CA LEU A 150 -23.04 24.09 -29.68
C LEU A 150 -23.94 22.94 -30.16
N LYS A 151 -25.09 22.73 -29.50
CA LYS A 151 -26.05 21.66 -29.86
C LYS A 151 -26.92 21.98 -31.08
N LYS A 152 -27.01 23.23 -31.51
CA LYS A 152 -27.85 23.63 -32.66
C LYS A 152 -27.27 23.24 -34.02
N ASP A 153 -25.96 22.97 -34.09
CA ASP A 153 -25.25 22.66 -35.33
C ASP A 153 -24.91 21.15 -35.49
N SER A 154 -25.58 20.26 -34.74
CA SER A 154 -25.46 18.79 -34.86
C SER A 154 -26.76 18.13 -35.29
#